data_AF-A0A1E1W8U5-F1
#
_entry.id   AF-A0A1E1W8U5-F1
#
_cell.length_a   1.000
_cell.length_b   1.000
_cell.length_c   1.000
_cell.angle_alpha   90.00
_cell.angle_beta   90.00
_cell.angle_gamma   90.00
#
_symmetry.space_group_name_H-M   'P 1'
#
loop_
_entity.id
_entity.type
_entity.pdbx_description
1 polymer ?
#
loop_
_entity_poly.entity_id
_entity_poly.type
_entity_poly.pdbx_seq_one_letter_code
_entity_poly.pdbx_strand_id
1 'polypeptide(L)'
;ARQRSGKMKTLPDSGTSPITGLAFKGADKLFVVSRACVMVYWLGAERCVTLDAMGAAPGCCVLADKHRLTVATDDAIYCYTTEGRGPCYALEGEKVRLNWFRSYLVITTNDTPPKASTSSQPAPKSHHITILDIQNKFIVFSKTFDEIDAVLTEWGSFHILTKNKEMIYLDEKDLQSKLSLLFKKNLYDVAIRIASSQHYDVEGLTEIYKQYGDHLYSKGDLKSAIEQYVKTIGWLETSYVIRKYLESRHLEPLVQYLEELHKKGYATEDHTTLLLTCYVKIDQHDQQGKLKDFINSKDKIIHFDVNVAIKVVRQVSVNDALSLAANHKRHDWYLKIMLEDKKDYRQALEYIADLEFEDADRYMKMYGHRLIQHVPEESTKFLKTLCTD
;
A
#
# COMPACT_ATOMS: atom_id res chain seq x y z
N ALA A 1 -18.30 40.60 -35.66
CA ALA A 1 -18.68 41.57 -34.63
C ALA A 1 -19.17 40.81 -33.38
N ARG A 2 -18.40 40.80 -32.28
CA ARG A 2 -18.83 40.17 -31.02
C ARG A 2 -19.98 40.98 -30.43
N GLN A 3 -21.14 40.35 -30.20
CA GLN A 3 -22.29 40.96 -29.52
C GLN A 3 -21.86 41.55 -28.17
N ARG A 4 -21.74 42.87 -28.09
CA ARG A 4 -21.60 43.65 -26.85
C ARG A 4 -22.98 44.04 -26.30
N SER A 5 -23.90 43.08 -26.24
CA SER A 5 -25.29 43.30 -25.80
C SER A 5 -25.70 42.30 -24.70
N GLY A 6 -24.75 41.90 -23.85
CA GLY A 6 -25.11 41.27 -22.58
C GLY A 6 -25.50 42.35 -21.59
N LYS A 7 -26.73 42.33 -21.05
CA LYS A 7 -27.08 43.15 -19.88
C LYS A 7 -26.07 42.82 -18.78
N MET A 8 -25.32 43.82 -18.33
CA MET A 8 -24.40 43.66 -17.20
C MET A 8 -25.24 43.28 -15.97
N LYS A 9 -24.99 42.10 -15.39
CA LYS A 9 -25.65 41.67 -14.16
C LYS A 9 -24.77 42.07 -12.99
N THR A 10 -25.34 42.82 -12.05
CA THR A 10 -24.72 43.11 -10.76
C THR A 10 -24.98 41.92 -9.84
N LEU A 11 -23.96 41.47 -9.10
CA LEU A 11 -24.18 40.46 -8.07
C LEU A 11 -25.07 41.06 -6.97
N PRO A 12 -26.09 40.32 -6.47
CA PRO A 12 -26.83 40.70 -5.28
C PRO A 12 -25.90 41.05 -4.13
N ASP A 13 -26.33 41.95 -3.24
CA ASP A 13 -25.54 42.53 -2.15
C ASP A 13 -24.65 41.47 -1.45
N SER A 14 -23.34 41.49 -1.76
CA SER A 14 -22.34 40.57 -1.23
C SER A 14 -21.93 40.92 0.21
N GLY A 15 -22.70 41.77 0.88
CA GLY A 15 -22.38 42.40 2.15
C GLY A 15 -21.52 43.65 1.97
N THR A 16 -21.26 44.33 3.09
CA THR A 16 -20.48 45.59 3.14
C THR A 16 -18.97 45.39 2.99
N SER A 17 -18.48 44.15 3.03
CA SER A 17 -17.06 43.84 2.92
C SER A 17 -16.58 43.81 1.46
N PRO A 18 -15.38 44.34 1.14
CA PRO A 18 -14.86 44.33 -0.21
C PRO A 18 -14.62 42.90 -0.71
N ILE A 19 -14.96 42.66 -1.98
CA ILE A 19 -14.64 41.41 -2.69
C ILE A 19 -13.12 41.36 -2.92
N THR A 20 -12.50 40.26 -2.51
CA THR A 20 -11.06 40.03 -2.59
C THR A 20 -10.68 38.97 -3.62
N GLY A 21 -11.65 38.19 -4.11
CA GLY A 21 -11.43 37.26 -5.20
C GLY A 21 -12.70 36.71 -5.83
N LEU A 22 -12.59 36.32 -7.09
CA LEU A 22 -13.66 35.75 -7.91
C LEU A 22 -13.10 34.55 -8.68
N ALA A 23 -13.86 33.46 -8.74
CA ALA A 23 -13.48 32.29 -9.52
C ALA A 23 -14.68 31.58 -10.14
N PHE A 24 -14.69 31.43 -11.46
CA PHE A 24 -15.74 30.68 -12.16
C PHE A 24 -15.52 29.18 -12.06
N LYS A 25 -16.57 28.44 -11.70
CA LYS A 25 -16.65 26.98 -11.82
C LYS A 25 -17.59 26.66 -12.97
N GLY A 26 -17.02 26.30 -14.12
CA GLY A 26 -17.80 26.14 -15.34
C GLY A 26 -18.44 27.45 -15.79
N ALA A 27 -19.58 27.36 -16.49
CA ALA A 27 -20.27 28.51 -17.06
C ALA A 27 -21.39 29.08 -16.16
N ASP A 28 -21.82 28.34 -15.13
CA ASP A 28 -23.04 28.62 -14.38
C ASP A 28 -22.81 28.97 -12.90
N LYS A 29 -21.60 28.78 -12.37
CA LYS A 29 -21.29 29.00 -10.95
C LYS A 29 -20.10 29.93 -10.76
N LEU A 30 -20.22 30.86 -9.83
CA LEU A 30 -19.19 31.82 -9.47
C LEU A 30 -18.93 31.75 -7.96
N PHE A 31 -17.70 31.42 -7.59
CA PHE A 31 -17.22 31.62 -6.23
C PHE A 31 -16.89 33.09 -6.02
N VAL A 32 -17.30 33.63 -4.88
CA VAL A 32 -17.04 35.01 -4.46
C VAL A 32 -16.41 34.96 -3.08
N VAL A 33 -15.23 35.55 -2.95
CA VAL A 33 -14.50 35.67 -1.68
C VAL A 33 -14.45 37.14 -1.31
N SER A 34 -14.87 37.47 -0.10
CA SER A 34 -14.71 38.80 0.50
C SER A 34 -13.73 38.72 1.67
N ARG A 35 -13.51 39.84 2.37
CA ARG A 35 -12.78 39.81 3.66
C ARG A 35 -13.54 39.10 4.78
N ALA A 36 -14.87 38.97 4.65
CA ALA A 36 -15.73 38.45 5.71
C ALA A 36 -16.28 37.05 5.43
N CYS A 37 -16.44 36.65 4.17
CA CYS A 37 -17.10 35.38 3.85
C CYS A 37 -16.67 34.80 2.50
N VAL A 38 -17.02 33.52 2.31
CA VAL A 38 -16.92 32.79 1.05
C VAL A 38 -18.33 32.40 0.61
N MET A 39 -18.69 32.70 -0.63
CA MET A 39 -20.00 32.46 -1.20
C MET A 39 -19.92 31.76 -2.55
N VAL A 40 -21.02 31.10 -2.95
CA VAL A 40 -21.25 30.63 -4.31
C VAL A 40 -22.52 31.26 -4.86
N TYR A 41 -22.42 31.76 -6.09
CA TYR A 41 -23.53 32.24 -6.89
C TYR A 41 -23.81 31.27 -8.04
N TRP A 42 -25.07 30.85 -8.17
CA TRP A 42 -25.57 30.12 -9.31
C TRP A 42 -26.19 31.11 -10.29
N LEU A 43 -25.47 31.42 -11.37
CA LEU A 43 -25.78 32.49 -12.32
C LEU A 43 -27.11 32.23 -13.08
N GLY A 44 -27.46 30.97 -13.30
CA GLY A 44 -28.71 30.58 -13.97
C GLY A 44 -29.95 30.66 -13.07
N ALA A 45 -29.79 30.43 -11.77
CA ALA A 45 -30.89 30.43 -10.79
C ALA A 45 -30.95 31.71 -9.94
N GLU A 46 -29.99 32.63 -10.14
CA GLU A 46 -29.79 33.85 -9.34
C GLU A 46 -29.80 33.59 -7.83
N ARG A 47 -29.28 32.42 -7.44
CA ARG A 47 -29.20 31.96 -6.06
C ARG A 47 -27.80 32.21 -5.51
N CYS A 48 -27.72 32.72 -4.29
CA CYS A 48 -26.48 32.85 -3.52
C CYS A 48 -26.54 31.95 -2.28
N VAL A 49 -25.43 31.28 -1.96
CA VAL A 49 -25.26 30.54 -0.71
C VAL A 49 -23.92 30.95 -0.08
N THR A 50 -23.95 31.31 1.20
CA THR A 50 -22.74 31.52 1.99
C THR A 50 -22.20 30.17 2.43
N LEU A 51 -20.95 29.87 2.06
CA LEU A 51 -20.27 28.62 2.39
C LEU A 51 -19.53 28.69 3.72
N ASP A 52 -18.95 29.86 4.03
CA ASP A 52 -18.23 30.10 5.28
C ASP A 52 -18.29 31.59 5.65
N ALA A 53 -18.29 31.88 6.95
CA ALA A 53 -18.27 33.22 7.53
C ALA A 53 -16.85 33.71 7.82
N MET A 54 -15.88 33.17 7.08
CA MET A 54 -14.48 33.56 7.10
C MET A 54 -14.03 33.81 5.67
N GLY A 55 -13.50 35.01 5.43
CA GLY A 55 -13.03 35.47 4.13
C GLY A 55 -11.51 35.41 4.03
N ALA A 56 -10.95 36.11 3.04
CA ALA A 56 -9.50 36.21 2.86
C ALA A 56 -9.06 37.55 2.27
N ALA A 57 -7.78 37.86 2.45
CA ALA A 57 -7.13 39.01 1.82
C ALA A 57 -7.04 38.85 0.28
N PRO A 58 -6.91 39.96 -0.47
CA PRO A 58 -6.69 39.89 -1.92
C PRO A 58 -5.47 39.03 -2.28
N GLY A 59 -5.63 38.15 -3.26
CA GLY A 59 -4.57 37.22 -3.68
C GLY A 59 -4.49 35.92 -2.87
N CYS A 60 -5.18 35.81 -1.73
CA CYS A 60 -5.20 34.61 -0.89
C CYS A 60 -6.29 33.60 -1.27
N CYS A 61 -6.77 33.64 -2.51
CA CYS A 61 -7.67 32.61 -3.03
C CYS A 61 -7.31 32.22 -4.45
N VAL A 62 -7.47 30.93 -4.77
CA VAL A 62 -7.22 30.39 -6.11
C VAL A 62 -8.19 29.24 -6.39
N LEU A 63 -8.59 29.08 -7.65
CA LEU A 63 -9.34 27.90 -8.07
C LEU A 63 -8.35 26.77 -8.34
N ALA A 64 -8.40 25.73 -7.52
CA ALA A 64 -7.58 24.54 -7.66
C ALA A 64 -8.16 23.58 -8.72
N ASP A 65 -7.37 22.55 -9.05
CA ASP A 65 -7.80 21.44 -9.90
C ASP A 65 -9.13 20.82 -9.40
N LYS A 66 -9.92 20.28 -10.33
CA LYS A 66 -11.32 19.82 -10.12
C LYS A 66 -12.30 20.92 -9.68
N HIS A 67 -11.99 22.18 -9.99
CA HIS A 67 -12.84 23.36 -9.70
C HIS A 67 -13.19 23.52 -8.22
N ARG A 68 -12.22 23.30 -7.34
CA ARG A 68 -12.38 23.51 -5.91
C ARG A 68 -11.75 24.85 -5.54
N LEU A 69 -12.52 25.76 -4.95
CA LEU A 69 -11.97 27.03 -4.50
C LEU A 69 -11.06 26.75 -3.30
N THR A 70 -9.87 27.31 -3.29
CA THR A 70 -8.93 27.22 -2.18
C THR A 70 -8.67 28.62 -1.65
N VAL A 71 -8.85 28.82 -0.36
CA VAL A 71 -8.75 30.10 0.34
C VAL A 71 -7.76 29.94 1.48
N ALA A 72 -6.82 30.87 1.60
CA ALA A 72 -5.83 30.88 2.66
C ALA A 72 -6.12 31.98 3.68
N THR A 73 -5.97 31.61 4.94
CA THR A 73 -5.89 32.48 6.10
C THR A 73 -4.56 32.24 6.81
N ASP A 74 -4.27 33.03 7.84
CA ASP A 74 -2.98 32.95 8.52
C ASP A 74 -2.75 31.61 9.24
N ASP A 75 -3.81 30.93 9.65
CA ASP A 75 -3.80 29.63 10.35
C ASP A 75 -3.83 28.42 9.40
N ALA A 76 -4.54 28.51 8.27
CA ALA A 76 -4.83 27.34 7.46
C ALA A 76 -5.22 27.67 6.01
N ILE A 77 -5.33 26.60 5.24
CA ILE A 77 -5.80 26.62 3.85
C ILE A 77 -7.09 25.81 3.77
N TYR A 78 -8.16 26.46 3.36
CA TYR A 78 -9.50 25.93 3.31
C TYR A 78 -9.93 25.67 1.87
N CYS A 79 -10.40 24.46 1.59
CA CYS A 79 -10.98 24.13 0.30
C CYS A 79 -12.51 24.16 0.35
N TYR A 80 -13.15 24.65 -0.70
CA TYR A 80 -14.59 24.74 -0.84
C TYR A 80 -15.08 24.11 -2.14
N THR A 81 -16.15 23.34 -2.03
CA THR A 81 -16.94 22.89 -3.17
C THR A 81 -18.20 23.76 -3.28
N THR A 82 -19.04 23.48 -4.27
CA THR A 82 -20.35 24.15 -4.42
C THR A 82 -21.36 23.71 -3.37
N GLU A 83 -21.05 22.65 -2.62
CA GLU A 83 -21.94 22.06 -1.62
C GLU A 83 -21.55 22.49 -0.20
N GLY A 84 -20.32 22.96 0.00
CA GLY A 84 -19.84 23.35 1.31
C GLY A 84 -18.32 23.30 1.44
N ARG A 85 -17.88 23.29 2.69
CA ARG A 85 -16.47 23.18 3.06
C ARG A 85 -15.95 21.77 2.84
N GLY A 86 -14.77 21.69 2.25
CA GLY A 86 -14.01 20.47 2.00
C GLY A 86 -12.80 20.36 2.94
N PRO A 87 -11.72 19.69 2.51
CA PRO A 87 -10.51 19.53 3.32
C PRO A 87 -9.89 20.86 3.74
N CYS A 88 -9.24 20.87 4.90
CA CYS A 88 -8.41 21.96 5.36
C CYS A 88 -6.98 21.48 5.67
N TYR A 89 -6.00 22.35 5.42
CA TYR A 89 -4.58 22.08 5.70
C TYR A 89 -4.08 23.14 6.67
N ALA A 90 -3.73 22.72 7.88
CA ALA A 90 -3.15 23.61 8.87
C ALA A 90 -1.74 24.02 8.42
N LEU A 91 -1.54 25.32 8.22
CA LEU A 91 -0.26 25.88 7.85
C LEU A 91 -0.26 27.32 8.36
N GLU A 92 0.55 27.59 9.38
CA GLU A 92 0.64 28.90 10.00
C GLU A 92 1.47 29.89 9.16
N GLY A 93 1.31 31.18 9.41
CA GLY A 93 2.09 32.26 8.79
C GLY A 93 1.23 33.27 8.04
N GLU A 94 1.68 34.51 7.97
CA GLU A 94 0.95 35.59 7.30
C GLU A 94 0.90 35.34 5.78
N LYS A 95 -0.28 34.94 5.27
CA LYS A 95 -0.44 34.52 3.87
C LYS A 95 -0.60 35.74 2.98
N VAL A 96 0.21 35.82 1.94
CA VAL A 96 0.23 36.94 0.99
C VAL A 96 -0.47 36.57 -0.31
N ARG A 97 -0.26 35.34 -0.79
CA ARG A 97 -0.79 34.90 -2.08
C ARG A 97 -0.90 33.39 -2.18
N LEU A 98 -1.91 32.94 -2.92
CA LEU A 98 -2.02 31.58 -3.44
C LEU A 98 -1.95 31.56 -4.96
N ASN A 99 -1.20 30.60 -5.49
CA ASN A 99 -1.18 30.27 -6.91
C ASN A 99 -1.42 28.76 -7.08
N TRP A 100 -1.96 28.38 -8.24
CA TRP A 100 -2.14 26.99 -8.60
C TRP A 100 -1.34 26.69 -9.85
N PHE A 101 -0.49 25.66 -9.80
CA PHE A 101 0.33 25.25 -10.94
C PHE A 101 0.29 23.74 -11.09
N ARG A 102 -0.32 23.25 -12.18
CA ARG A 102 -0.52 21.82 -12.44
C ARG A 102 -1.30 21.14 -11.31
N SER A 103 -0.65 20.32 -10.49
CA SER A 103 -1.21 19.67 -9.29
C SER A 103 -0.73 20.31 -7.98
N TYR A 104 0.09 21.36 -8.06
CA TYR A 104 0.73 21.99 -6.92
C TYR A 104 0.00 23.25 -6.46
N LEU A 105 -0.13 23.37 -5.14
CA LEU A 105 -0.53 24.59 -4.49
C LEU A 105 0.72 25.37 -4.09
N VAL A 106 0.80 26.61 -4.55
CA VAL A 106 1.92 27.51 -4.28
C VAL A 106 1.44 28.56 -3.29
N ILE A 107 2.14 28.66 -2.17
CA ILE A 107 1.79 29.53 -1.06
C ILE A 107 2.93 30.50 -0.85
N THR A 108 2.62 31.79 -0.91
CA THR A 108 3.55 32.86 -0.56
C THR A 108 3.17 33.42 0.79
N THR A 109 4.14 33.44 1.71
CA THR A 109 3.98 33.97 3.07
C THR A 109 4.99 35.07 3.32
N ASN A 110 4.67 36.02 4.20
CA ASN A 110 5.68 36.95 4.69
C ASN A 110 6.68 36.17 5.55
N ASP A 111 7.96 36.33 5.25
CA ASP A 111 9.00 35.76 6.07
C ASP A 111 9.22 36.68 7.28
N THR A 112 8.60 36.35 8.40
CA THR A 112 8.83 37.07 9.65
C THR A 112 10.11 36.54 10.28
N PRO A 113 11.21 37.32 10.37
CA PRO A 113 12.40 36.86 11.06
C PRO A 113 12.04 36.50 12.52
N PRO A 114 12.65 35.45 13.09
CA PRO A 114 12.43 35.10 14.49
C PRO A 114 12.72 36.33 15.35
N LYS A 115 11.81 36.64 16.28
CA LYS A 115 11.84 37.84 17.14
C LYS A 115 13.14 37.91 17.97
N ALA A 116 14.20 38.41 17.35
CA ALA A 116 15.51 38.66 17.97
C ALA A 116 16.31 39.66 17.12
N SER A 117 15.75 40.85 16.88
CA SER A 117 16.56 42.00 16.47
C SER A 117 16.02 43.27 17.14
N THR A 118 16.76 43.75 18.14
CA THR A 118 16.57 45.03 18.83
C THR A 118 17.03 46.22 17.97
N SER A 119 16.82 46.17 16.65
CA SER A 119 17.23 47.21 15.71
C SER A 119 16.03 48.05 15.27
N SER A 120 16.12 49.37 15.39
CA SER A 120 15.12 50.38 15.00
C SER A 120 14.96 50.60 13.49
N GLN A 121 15.57 49.75 12.65
CA GLN A 121 15.42 49.77 11.21
C GLN A 121 14.38 48.71 10.79
N PRO A 122 13.40 49.04 9.92
CA PRO A 122 12.49 48.04 9.38
C PRO A 122 13.31 47.02 8.58
N ALA A 123 13.23 45.75 8.96
CA ALA A 123 13.87 44.67 8.23
C ALA A 123 13.35 44.67 6.77
N PRO A 124 14.21 44.37 5.78
CA PRO A 124 13.76 44.22 4.40
C PRO A 124 12.66 43.15 4.33
N LYS A 125 11.58 43.44 3.61
CA LYS A 125 10.50 42.48 3.41
C LYS A 125 11.01 41.35 2.50
N SER A 126 10.89 40.12 2.98
CA SER A 126 11.14 38.92 2.20
C SER A 126 9.90 38.05 2.22
N HIS A 127 9.76 37.21 1.19
CA HIS A 127 8.66 36.27 1.09
C HIS A 127 9.17 34.84 1.05
N HIS A 128 8.51 33.96 1.79
CA HIS A 128 8.77 32.53 1.76
C HIS A 128 7.74 31.84 0.86
N ILE A 129 8.22 31.12 -0.16
CA ILE A 129 7.39 30.27 -1.02
C ILE A 129 7.45 28.84 -0.50
N THR A 130 6.28 28.25 -0.30
CA THR A 130 6.08 26.82 -0.07
C THR A 130 5.21 26.25 -1.18
N ILE A 131 5.72 25.22 -1.88
CA ILE A 131 5.00 24.49 -2.92
C ILE A 131 4.59 23.13 -2.36
N LEU A 132 3.28 22.89 -2.32
CA LEU A 132 2.69 21.66 -1.80
C LEU A 132 2.14 20.80 -2.94
N ASP A 133 2.47 19.52 -2.91
CA ASP A 133 1.67 18.51 -3.61
C ASP A 133 0.52 18.11 -2.71
N ILE A 134 -0.69 18.60 -3.01
CA ILE A 134 -1.89 18.32 -2.22
C ILE A 134 -2.27 16.83 -2.30
N GLN A 135 -2.11 16.19 -3.46
CA GLN A 135 -2.51 14.81 -3.66
C GLN A 135 -1.64 13.88 -2.82
N ASN A 136 -0.34 14.13 -2.84
CA ASN A 136 0.66 13.37 -2.10
C ASN A 136 0.97 13.97 -0.72
N LYS A 137 0.28 15.03 -0.28
CA LYS A 137 0.41 15.65 1.05
C LYS A 137 1.88 15.88 1.49
N PHE A 138 2.72 16.45 0.63
CA PHE A 138 4.11 16.76 0.99
C PHE A 138 4.59 18.09 0.40
N ILE A 139 5.60 18.67 1.04
CA ILE A 139 6.26 19.90 0.56
C ILE A 139 7.27 19.53 -0.52
N VAL A 140 7.04 20.00 -1.74
CA VAL A 140 7.89 19.75 -2.90
C VAL A 140 9.08 20.72 -2.93
N PHE A 141 8.84 21.97 -2.55
CA PHE A 141 9.82 23.04 -2.58
C PHE A 141 9.51 24.07 -1.49
N SER A 142 10.54 24.55 -0.81
CA SER A 142 10.42 25.63 0.18
C SER A 142 11.67 26.51 0.11
N LYS A 143 11.50 27.81 -0.12
CA LYS A 143 12.62 28.76 -0.17
C LYS A 143 12.16 30.19 0.09
N THR A 144 12.99 30.97 0.78
CA THR A 144 12.85 32.42 0.94
C THR A 144 13.44 33.14 -0.27
N PHE A 145 12.73 34.16 -0.72
CA PHE A 145 13.14 35.09 -1.77
C PHE A 145 13.01 36.53 -1.25
N ASP A 146 13.64 37.47 -1.95
CA ASP A 146 13.33 38.90 -1.82
C ASP A 146 11.83 39.15 -2.06
N GLU A 147 11.34 40.33 -1.66
CA GLU A 147 9.94 40.70 -1.84
C GLU A 147 9.45 40.39 -3.26
N ILE A 148 8.44 39.51 -3.34
CA ILE A 148 7.87 39.02 -4.59
C ILE A 148 6.78 39.98 -5.06
N ASP A 149 6.91 40.46 -6.29
CA ASP A 149 5.91 41.29 -6.95
C ASP A 149 4.82 40.41 -7.59
N ALA A 150 5.22 39.44 -8.41
CA ALA A 150 4.31 38.57 -9.15
C ALA A 150 4.79 37.10 -9.17
N VAL A 151 3.83 36.18 -9.20
CA VAL A 151 4.06 34.75 -9.48
C VAL A 151 3.27 34.42 -10.74
N LEU A 152 3.96 33.96 -11.77
CA LEU A 152 3.42 33.72 -13.11
C LEU A 152 3.46 32.23 -13.42
N THR A 153 2.29 31.67 -13.72
CA THR A 153 2.07 30.24 -13.98
C THR A 153 1.55 30.02 -15.39
N GLU A 154 2.20 30.63 -16.38
CA GLU A 154 1.76 30.65 -17.77
C GLU A 154 2.58 29.67 -18.63
N TRP A 155 1.97 29.17 -19.72
CA TRP A 155 2.62 28.29 -20.70
C TRP A 155 3.28 27.03 -20.11
N GLY A 156 2.74 26.53 -18.99
CA GLY A 156 3.28 25.35 -18.32
C GLY A 156 4.61 25.60 -17.59
N SER A 157 4.96 26.86 -17.36
CA SER A 157 6.18 27.31 -16.66
C SER A 157 5.84 28.03 -15.35
N PHE A 158 6.77 28.01 -14.39
CA PHE A 158 6.61 28.69 -13.10
C PHE A 158 7.70 29.75 -12.93
N HIS A 159 7.30 31.01 -12.87
CA HIS A 159 8.21 32.15 -12.74
C HIS A 159 7.85 33.00 -11.52
N ILE A 160 8.88 33.51 -10.85
CA ILE A 160 8.77 34.45 -9.74
C ILE A 160 9.43 35.77 -10.17
N LEU A 161 8.69 36.87 -10.08
CA LEU A 161 9.21 38.23 -10.30
C LEU A 161 9.38 38.91 -8.94
N THR A 162 10.61 39.31 -8.61
CA THR A 162 10.91 40.06 -7.39
C THR A 162 10.74 41.56 -7.60
N LYS A 163 10.60 42.34 -6.52
CA LYS A 163 10.60 43.81 -6.53
C LYS A 163 11.91 44.39 -7.09
N ASN A 164 12.99 43.62 -7.00
CA ASN A 164 14.30 43.95 -7.58
C ASN A 164 14.35 43.73 -9.11
N LYS A 165 13.22 43.39 -9.74
CA LYS A 165 13.07 43.11 -11.19
C LYS A 165 13.84 41.88 -11.65
N GLU A 166 14.13 40.95 -10.74
CA GLU A 166 14.72 39.66 -11.09
C GLU A 166 13.61 38.66 -11.43
N MET A 167 13.80 37.90 -12.50
CA MET A 167 12.90 36.82 -12.92
C MET A 167 13.56 35.47 -12.64
N ILE A 168 12.94 34.68 -11.77
CA ILE A 168 13.43 33.37 -11.35
C ILE A 168 12.52 32.30 -11.97
N TYR A 169 13.10 31.40 -12.76
CA TYR A 169 12.42 30.24 -13.31
C TYR A 169 12.60 29.03 -12.38
N LEU A 170 11.50 28.39 -11.97
CA LEU A 170 11.55 27.10 -11.27
C LEU A 170 11.21 25.97 -12.23
N ASP A 171 12.20 25.11 -12.46
CA ASP A 171 12.05 23.94 -13.31
C ASP A 171 11.65 22.71 -12.49
N GLU A 172 10.62 22.00 -12.95
CA GLU A 172 10.19 20.77 -12.31
C GLU A 172 11.09 19.61 -12.75
N LYS A 173 11.75 18.97 -11.77
CA LYS A 173 12.55 17.76 -12.03
C LYS A 173 11.69 16.66 -12.67
N ASP A 174 12.28 15.86 -13.55
CA ASP A 174 11.64 14.65 -14.07
C ASP A 174 11.41 13.60 -12.97
N LEU A 175 10.55 12.62 -13.23
CA LEU A 175 10.18 11.59 -12.26
C LEU A 175 11.38 10.76 -11.78
N GLN A 176 12.30 10.39 -12.67
CA GLN A 176 13.46 9.58 -12.32
C GLN A 176 14.39 10.34 -11.36
N SER A 177 14.63 11.63 -11.64
CA SER A 177 15.34 12.55 -10.75
C SER A 177 14.67 12.67 -9.38
N LYS A 178 13.33 12.82 -9.34
CA LYS A 178 12.57 12.87 -8.08
C LYS A 178 12.74 11.58 -7.27
N LEU A 179 12.54 10.42 -7.89
CA LEU A 179 12.68 9.12 -7.23
C LEU A 179 14.09 8.92 -6.68
N SER A 180 15.13 9.26 -7.45
CA SER A 180 16.53 9.16 -6.99
C SER A 180 16.82 10.02 -5.75
N LEU A 181 16.21 11.22 -5.65
CA LEU A 181 16.34 12.09 -4.48
C LEU A 181 15.60 11.53 -3.27
N LEU A 182 14.43 10.92 -3.48
CA LEU A 182 13.64 10.30 -2.41
C LEU A 182 14.34 9.06 -1.86
N PHE A 183 14.92 8.22 -2.72
CA PHE A 183 15.70 7.05 -2.28
C PHE A 183 16.93 7.46 -1.47
N LYS A 184 17.66 8.51 -1.90
CA LYS A 184 18.78 9.06 -1.12
C LYS A 184 18.37 9.57 0.26
N LYS A 185 17.12 10.01 0.42
CA LYS A 185 16.55 10.47 1.70
C LYS A 185 15.80 9.37 2.47
N ASN A 186 15.79 8.13 1.96
CA ASN A 186 15.01 7.01 2.49
C ASN A 186 13.49 7.28 2.58
N LEU A 187 12.94 8.14 1.72
CA LEU A 187 11.52 8.50 1.69
C LEU A 187 10.72 7.60 0.73
N TYR A 188 10.73 6.29 0.98
CA TYR A 188 10.16 5.29 0.08
C TYR A 188 8.63 5.36 -0.03
N ASP A 189 7.91 5.62 1.07
CA ASP A 189 6.44 5.74 1.04
C ASP A 189 5.97 6.88 0.12
N VAL A 190 6.71 8.00 0.15
CA VAL A 190 6.44 9.15 -0.73
C VAL A 190 6.77 8.78 -2.17
N ALA A 191 7.86 8.05 -2.42
CA ALA A 191 8.23 7.57 -3.75
C ALA A 191 7.15 6.66 -4.35
N ILE A 192 6.62 5.71 -3.57
CA ILE A 192 5.54 4.80 -3.99
C ILE A 192 4.27 5.59 -4.34
N ARG A 193 3.88 6.55 -3.49
CA ARG A 193 2.70 7.41 -3.75
C ARG A 193 2.84 8.25 -5.02
N ILE A 194 4.00 8.87 -5.23
CA ILE A 194 4.27 9.65 -6.44
C ILE A 194 4.22 8.75 -7.68
N ALA A 195 4.92 7.61 -7.66
CA ALA A 195 4.94 6.68 -8.78
C ALA A 195 3.53 6.13 -9.10
N SER A 196 2.76 5.80 -8.06
CA SER A 196 1.37 5.33 -8.23
C SER A 196 0.46 6.43 -8.79
N SER A 197 0.61 7.68 -8.33
CA SER A 197 -0.19 8.82 -8.80
C SER A 197 0.08 9.22 -10.26
N GLN A 198 1.29 8.94 -10.76
CA GLN A 198 1.70 9.25 -12.13
C GLN A 198 1.56 8.05 -13.08
N HIS A 199 0.83 7.00 -12.66
CA HIS A 199 0.63 5.78 -13.45
C HIS A 199 1.95 5.16 -13.94
N TYR A 200 2.96 5.13 -13.06
CA TYR A 200 4.21 4.44 -13.34
C TYR A 200 3.96 2.95 -13.56
N ASP A 201 4.79 2.34 -14.39
CA ASP A 201 4.68 0.94 -14.79
C ASP A 201 4.83 0.00 -13.59
N VAL A 202 4.21 -1.18 -13.68
CA VAL A 202 4.20 -2.18 -12.60
C VAL A 202 5.62 -2.68 -12.31
N GLU A 203 6.46 -2.80 -13.34
CA GLU A 203 7.87 -3.18 -13.22
C GLU A 203 8.65 -2.11 -12.45
N GLY A 204 8.51 -0.84 -12.84
CA GLY A 204 9.07 0.30 -12.12
C GLY A 204 8.64 0.36 -10.64
N LEU A 205 7.35 0.18 -10.34
CA LEU A 205 6.84 0.13 -8.96
C LEU A 205 7.42 -1.04 -8.16
N THR A 206 7.62 -2.21 -8.80
CA THR A 206 8.23 -3.38 -8.18
C THR A 206 9.67 -3.09 -7.75
N GLU A 207 10.44 -2.37 -8.57
CA GLU A 207 11.80 -1.98 -8.21
C GLU A 207 11.80 -1.03 -6.99
N ILE A 208 10.81 -0.14 -6.86
CA ILE A 208 10.66 0.71 -5.66
C ILE A 208 10.42 -0.15 -4.42
N TYR A 209 9.49 -1.12 -4.48
CA TYR A 209 9.20 -2.01 -3.37
C TYR A 209 10.39 -2.88 -2.98
N LYS A 210 11.15 -3.37 -3.96
CA LYS A 210 12.40 -4.11 -3.73
C LYS A 210 13.44 -3.24 -3.02
N GLN A 211 13.70 -2.02 -3.51
CA GLN A 211 14.66 -1.11 -2.86
C GLN A 211 14.22 -0.73 -1.44
N TYR A 212 12.91 -0.56 -1.22
CA TYR A 212 12.37 -0.28 0.10
C TYR A 212 12.55 -1.49 1.03
N GLY A 213 12.24 -2.70 0.56
CA GLY A 213 12.48 -3.95 1.27
C GLY A 213 13.96 -4.15 1.62
N ASP A 214 14.86 -3.89 0.67
CA ASP A 214 16.32 -3.97 0.87
C ASP A 214 16.81 -3.01 1.95
N HIS A 215 16.31 -1.77 1.93
CA HIS A 215 16.63 -0.76 2.93
C HIS A 215 16.17 -1.21 4.32
N LEU A 216 14.90 -1.61 4.46
CA LEU A 216 14.34 -2.08 5.74
C LEU A 216 15.06 -3.33 6.26
N TYR A 217 15.39 -4.26 5.37
CA TYR A 217 16.16 -5.47 5.70
C TYR A 217 17.54 -5.10 6.25
N SER A 218 18.26 -4.18 5.59
CA SER A 218 19.58 -3.71 6.04
C SER A 218 19.54 -2.98 7.39
N LYS A 219 18.38 -2.36 7.71
CA LYS A 219 18.12 -1.72 9.00
C LYS A 219 17.77 -2.73 10.11
N GLY A 220 17.52 -4.00 9.76
CA GLY A 220 17.11 -5.05 10.69
C GLY A 220 15.60 -5.13 10.93
N ASP A 221 14.78 -4.32 10.24
CA ASP A 221 13.33 -4.41 10.31
C ASP A 221 12.81 -5.47 9.32
N LEU A 222 13.00 -6.74 9.71
CA LEU A 222 12.67 -7.90 8.90
C LEU A 222 11.16 -8.04 8.62
N LYS A 223 10.32 -7.59 9.56
CA LYS A 223 8.86 -7.71 9.43
C LYS A 223 8.33 -6.71 8.39
N SER A 224 8.68 -5.43 8.52
CA SER A 224 8.25 -4.43 7.54
C SER A 224 8.88 -4.69 6.16
N ALA A 225 10.11 -5.21 6.12
CA ALA A 225 10.78 -5.54 4.87
C ALA A 225 10.02 -6.63 4.09
N ILE A 226 9.56 -7.69 4.75
CA ILE A 226 8.86 -8.77 4.05
C ILE A 226 7.52 -8.30 3.47
N GLU A 227 6.81 -7.41 4.15
CA GLU A 227 5.57 -6.82 3.62
C GLU A 227 5.79 -6.09 2.28
N GLN A 228 6.97 -5.49 2.07
CA GLN A 228 7.31 -4.88 0.79
C GLN A 228 7.67 -5.94 -0.26
N TYR A 229 8.45 -6.96 0.10
CA TYR A 229 8.78 -8.04 -0.83
C TYR A 229 7.54 -8.82 -1.28
N VAL A 230 6.53 -9.02 -0.43
CA VAL A 230 5.25 -9.64 -0.81
C VAL A 230 4.58 -8.89 -1.97
N LYS A 231 4.74 -7.56 -2.05
CA LYS A 231 4.20 -6.75 -3.15
C LYS A 231 4.94 -6.95 -4.47
N THR A 232 6.15 -7.49 -4.43
CA THR A 232 6.97 -7.78 -5.63
C THR A 232 6.73 -9.16 -6.24
N ILE A 233 5.89 -9.99 -5.62
CA ILE A 233 5.55 -11.34 -6.10
C ILE A 233 4.97 -11.26 -7.53
N GLY A 234 5.47 -12.11 -8.41
CA GLY A 234 5.09 -12.19 -9.82
C GLY A 234 6.00 -11.42 -10.77
N TRP A 235 6.86 -10.55 -10.24
CA TRP A 235 7.84 -9.78 -11.01
C TRP A 235 9.26 -10.00 -10.52
N LEU A 236 9.50 -9.95 -9.21
CA LEU A 236 10.80 -10.25 -8.61
C LEU A 236 10.98 -11.76 -8.48
N GLU A 237 12.20 -12.24 -8.78
CA GLU A 237 12.56 -13.64 -8.61
C GLU A 237 12.46 -14.06 -7.13
N THR A 238 11.69 -15.11 -6.83
CA THR A 238 11.42 -15.56 -5.45
C THR A 238 12.70 -15.98 -4.72
N SER A 239 13.69 -16.52 -5.45
CA SER A 239 14.99 -16.94 -4.89
C SER A 239 15.75 -15.77 -4.25
N TYR A 240 15.53 -14.54 -4.71
CA TYR A 240 16.17 -13.34 -4.17
C TYR A 240 15.75 -13.12 -2.72
N VAL A 241 14.44 -13.17 -2.46
CA VAL A 241 13.87 -12.94 -1.12
C VAL A 241 14.16 -14.14 -0.22
N ILE A 242 13.95 -15.36 -0.73
CA ILE A 242 14.15 -16.59 0.06
C ILE A 242 15.59 -16.68 0.58
N ARG A 243 16.61 -16.45 -0.27
CA ARG A 243 18.01 -16.51 0.15
C ARG A 243 18.35 -15.54 1.28
N LYS A 244 17.76 -14.34 1.26
CA LYS A 244 17.97 -13.36 2.34
C LYS A 244 17.45 -13.87 3.67
N TYR A 245 16.25 -14.45 3.70
CA TYR A 245 15.61 -14.86 4.94
C TYR A 245 15.95 -16.30 5.39
N LEU A 246 16.57 -17.12 4.55
CA LEU A 246 16.94 -18.49 4.91
C LEU A 246 18.05 -18.54 5.98
N GLU A 247 18.91 -17.53 6.01
CA GLU A 247 19.96 -17.35 7.02
C GLU A 247 19.48 -16.62 8.28
N SER A 248 18.23 -16.11 8.26
CA SER A 248 17.63 -15.41 9.40
C SER A 248 17.32 -16.38 10.54
N ARG A 249 17.53 -15.93 11.77
CA ARG A 249 17.05 -16.64 12.98
C ARG A 249 15.52 -16.59 13.12
N HIS A 250 14.88 -15.63 12.45
CA HIS A 250 13.43 -15.44 12.44
C HIS A 250 12.87 -15.99 11.14
N LEU A 251 12.19 -17.13 11.22
CA LEU A 251 11.58 -17.81 10.07
C LEU A 251 10.18 -17.28 9.75
N GLU A 252 9.55 -16.55 10.67
CA GLU A 252 8.18 -16.04 10.52
C GLU A 252 8.02 -15.13 9.30
N PRO A 253 8.93 -14.19 9.00
CA PRO A 253 8.84 -13.40 7.77
C PRO A 253 8.95 -14.27 6.50
N LEU A 254 9.81 -15.30 6.51
CA LEU A 254 9.94 -16.21 5.38
C LEU A 254 8.65 -17.00 5.15
N VAL A 255 8.03 -17.48 6.23
CA VAL A 255 6.72 -18.17 6.18
C VAL A 255 5.67 -17.24 5.56
N GLN A 256 5.54 -16.01 6.05
CA GLN A 256 4.58 -15.04 5.53
C GLN A 256 4.75 -14.82 4.02
N TYR A 257 5.99 -14.71 3.53
CA TYR A 257 6.26 -14.58 2.11
C TYR A 257 5.85 -15.81 1.30
N LEU A 258 6.18 -17.01 1.78
CA LEU A 258 5.84 -18.27 1.14
C LEU A 258 4.33 -18.52 1.13
N GLU A 259 3.60 -18.15 2.18
CA GLU A 259 2.15 -18.23 2.20
C GLU A 259 1.51 -17.31 1.16
N GLU A 260 1.93 -16.05 1.11
CA GLU A 260 1.44 -15.10 0.11
C GLU A 260 1.79 -15.52 -1.32
N LEU A 261 2.93 -16.20 -1.50
CA LEU A 261 3.32 -16.79 -2.78
C LEU A 261 2.33 -17.87 -3.23
N HIS A 262 1.85 -18.72 -2.32
CA HIS A 262 0.83 -19.73 -2.61
C HIS A 262 -0.52 -19.08 -2.89
N LYS A 263 -0.96 -18.11 -2.07
CA LYS A 263 -2.23 -17.41 -2.27
C LYS A 263 -2.33 -16.74 -3.64
N LYS A 264 -1.21 -16.22 -4.15
CA LYS A 264 -1.12 -15.59 -5.48
C LYS A 264 -0.90 -16.58 -6.63
N GLY A 265 -0.71 -17.87 -6.35
CA GLY A 265 -0.54 -18.91 -7.36
C GLY A 265 0.86 -18.96 -8.02
N TYR A 266 1.87 -18.35 -7.42
CA TYR A 266 3.26 -18.36 -7.93
C TYR A 266 4.15 -19.39 -7.23
N ALA A 267 3.58 -20.21 -6.34
CA ALA A 267 4.32 -21.22 -5.61
C ALA A 267 4.63 -22.44 -6.48
N THR A 268 5.75 -23.10 -6.17
CA THR A 268 6.20 -24.36 -6.78
C THR A 268 6.26 -25.43 -5.70
N GLU A 269 6.49 -26.68 -6.11
CA GLU A 269 6.67 -27.81 -5.17
C GLU A 269 7.86 -27.57 -4.21
N ASP A 270 8.93 -26.95 -4.68
CA ASP A 270 10.09 -26.58 -3.85
C ASP A 270 9.69 -25.52 -2.80
N HIS A 271 8.89 -24.53 -3.18
CA HIS A 271 8.37 -23.52 -2.25
C HIS A 271 7.45 -24.14 -1.19
N THR A 272 6.62 -25.12 -1.57
CA THR A 272 5.79 -25.90 -0.64
C THR A 272 6.67 -26.65 0.36
N THR A 273 7.68 -27.35 -0.14
CA THR A 273 8.63 -28.12 0.69
C THR A 273 9.33 -27.22 1.70
N LEU A 274 9.79 -26.05 1.26
CA LEU A 274 10.44 -25.08 2.12
C LEU A 274 9.48 -24.53 3.19
N LEU A 275 8.24 -24.19 2.82
CA LEU A 275 7.22 -23.69 3.75
C LEU A 275 6.93 -24.69 4.86
N LEU A 276 6.71 -25.96 4.49
CA LEU A 276 6.47 -27.04 5.46
C LEU A 276 7.68 -27.26 6.36
N THR A 277 8.89 -27.21 5.79
CA THR A 277 10.14 -27.30 6.56
C THR A 277 10.24 -26.15 7.57
N CYS A 278 9.86 -24.93 7.18
CA CYS A 278 9.81 -23.79 8.08
C CYS A 278 8.79 -23.99 9.21
N TYR A 279 7.57 -24.46 8.91
CA TYR A 279 6.55 -24.73 9.93
C TYR A 279 7.00 -25.72 10.97
N VAL A 280 7.57 -26.83 10.50
CA VAL A 280 8.10 -27.87 11.36
C VAL A 280 9.19 -27.32 12.31
N LYS A 281 10.12 -26.50 11.80
CA LYS A 281 11.16 -25.88 12.62
C LYS A 281 10.59 -24.90 13.65
N ILE A 282 9.55 -24.14 13.29
CA ILE A 282 8.90 -23.20 14.21
C ILE A 282 8.18 -23.96 15.34
N ASP A 283 7.41 -25.00 15.01
CA ASP A 283 6.65 -25.77 16.01
C ASP A 283 7.56 -26.51 17.02
N GLN A 284 8.78 -26.89 16.63
CA GLN A 284 9.78 -27.44 17.55
C GLN A 284 10.22 -26.44 18.63
N HIS A 285 10.21 -25.14 18.31
CA HIS A 285 10.70 -24.09 19.20
C HIS A 285 9.59 -23.37 19.96
N ASP A 286 8.41 -23.18 19.35
CA ASP A 286 7.41 -22.20 19.84
C ASP A 286 6.06 -22.83 20.21
N GLN A 287 5.87 -24.15 20.05
CA GLN A 287 4.63 -24.90 20.37
C GLN A 287 3.32 -24.26 19.87
N GLN A 288 3.36 -23.41 18.84
CA GLN A 288 2.17 -22.71 18.33
C GLN A 288 1.25 -23.59 17.47
N GLY A 289 1.73 -24.76 17.04
CA GLY A 289 0.91 -25.73 16.30
C GLY A 289 0.54 -25.26 14.89
N LYS A 290 1.32 -24.35 14.30
CA LYS A 290 1.04 -23.77 12.98
C LYS A 290 1.04 -24.82 11.87
N LEU A 291 1.85 -25.88 12.02
CA LEU A 291 1.81 -27.01 11.10
C LEU A 291 0.47 -27.74 11.19
N LYS A 292 -0.05 -27.94 12.40
CA LYS A 292 -1.35 -28.60 12.60
C LYS A 292 -2.50 -27.74 12.09
N ASP A 293 -2.42 -26.43 12.28
CA ASP A 293 -3.40 -25.50 11.70
C ASP A 293 -3.36 -25.54 10.17
N PHE A 294 -2.17 -25.59 9.56
CA PHE A 294 -2.02 -25.74 8.12
C PHE A 294 -2.57 -27.09 7.61
N ILE A 295 -2.30 -28.20 8.32
CA ILE A 295 -2.77 -29.55 7.95
C ILE A 295 -4.28 -29.69 8.13
N ASN A 296 -4.85 -29.12 9.19
CA ASN A 296 -6.27 -29.25 9.54
C ASN A 296 -7.14 -28.16 8.91
N SER A 297 -6.52 -27.09 8.43
CA SER A 297 -7.17 -26.06 7.64
C SER A 297 -7.85 -26.70 6.44
N LYS A 298 -9.19 -26.71 6.48
CA LYS A 298 -10.03 -27.05 5.33
C LYS A 298 -10.01 -25.95 4.26
N ASP A 299 -9.25 -24.88 4.48
CA ASP A 299 -9.16 -23.79 3.53
C ASP A 299 -8.43 -24.25 2.28
N LYS A 300 -9.24 -24.47 1.23
CA LYS A 300 -8.84 -24.75 -0.16
C LYS A 300 -7.94 -23.66 -0.79
N ILE A 301 -7.48 -22.69 -0.01
CA ILE A 301 -6.77 -21.49 -0.47
C ILE A 301 -5.31 -21.83 -0.83
N ILE A 302 -4.73 -22.84 -0.19
CA ILE A 302 -3.36 -23.29 -0.46
C ILE A 302 -3.43 -24.62 -1.21
N HIS A 303 -3.37 -24.55 -2.54
CA HIS A 303 -3.17 -25.74 -3.36
C HIS A 303 -1.70 -26.16 -3.26
N PHE A 304 -1.45 -27.27 -2.56
CA PHE A 304 -0.12 -27.87 -2.46
C PHE A 304 -0.16 -29.36 -2.81
N ASP A 305 0.96 -29.90 -3.28
CA ASP A 305 1.06 -31.33 -3.55
C ASP A 305 1.12 -32.12 -2.23
N VAL A 306 0.03 -32.82 -1.95
CA VAL A 306 -0.15 -33.68 -0.78
C VAL A 306 0.95 -34.75 -0.67
N ASN A 307 1.44 -35.29 -1.79
CA ASN A 307 2.54 -36.27 -1.79
C ASN A 307 3.82 -35.69 -1.22
N VAL A 308 4.19 -34.52 -1.75
CA VAL A 308 5.39 -33.80 -1.34
C VAL A 308 5.28 -33.43 0.13
N ALA A 309 4.10 -32.93 0.53
CA ALA A 309 3.84 -32.57 1.92
C ALA A 309 3.98 -33.75 2.88
N ILE A 310 3.38 -34.90 2.57
CA ILE A 310 3.52 -36.11 3.38
C ILE A 310 4.99 -36.52 3.50
N LYS A 311 5.73 -36.52 2.39
CA LYS A 311 7.15 -36.91 2.37
C LYS A 311 8.01 -36.01 3.26
N VAL A 312 7.79 -34.70 3.22
CA VAL A 312 8.53 -33.71 4.01
C VAL A 312 8.17 -33.79 5.48
N VAL A 313 6.87 -33.85 5.81
CA VAL A 313 6.41 -33.95 7.20
C VAL A 313 6.86 -35.28 7.82
N ARG A 314 6.87 -36.38 7.06
CA ARG A 314 7.34 -37.71 7.52
C ARG A 314 8.77 -37.67 8.06
N GLN A 315 9.64 -36.83 7.50
CA GLN A 315 11.04 -36.72 7.94
C GLN A 315 11.19 -36.15 9.36
N VAL A 316 10.15 -35.47 9.86
CA VAL A 316 10.26 -34.76 11.14
C VAL A 316 9.21 -35.17 12.16
N SER A 317 7.98 -35.45 11.72
CA SER A 317 6.92 -35.99 12.57
C SER A 317 6.12 -37.07 11.82
N VAL A 318 6.38 -38.32 12.19
CA VAL A 318 5.67 -39.49 11.67
C VAL A 318 4.16 -39.40 11.97
N ASN A 319 3.79 -38.87 13.14
CA ASN A 319 2.38 -38.75 13.55
C ASN A 319 1.61 -37.71 12.74
N ASP A 320 2.22 -36.55 12.45
CA ASP A 320 1.56 -35.51 11.66
C ASP A 320 1.48 -35.92 10.19
N ALA A 321 2.48 -36.63 9.67
CA ALA A 321 2.44 -37.20 8.32
C ALA A 321 1.34 -38.24 8.14
N LEU A 322 1.08 -39.07 9.16
CA LEU A 322 -0.05 -40.01 9.18
C LEU A 322 -1.39 -39.29 9.19
N SER A 323 -1.52 -38.25 10.01
CA SER A 323 -2.74 -37.44 10.08
C SER A 323 -3.03 -36.78 8.73
N LEU A 324 -1.99 -36.23 8.07
CA LEU A 324 -2.10 -35.67 6.73
C LEU A 324 -2.48 -36.72 5.67
N ALA A 325 -1.86 -37.90 5.70
CA ALA A 325 -2.18 -38.98 4.77
C ALA A 325 -3.63 -39.48 4.95
N ALA A 326 -4.09 -39.64 6.20
CA ALA A 326 -5.46 -40.05 6.50
C ALA A 326 -6.49 -38.99 6.07
N ASN A 327 -6.26 -37.72 6.41
CA ASN A 327 -7.17 -36.61 6.07
C ASN A 327 -7.37 -36.43 4.56
N HIS A 328 -6.33 -36.69 3.77
CA HIS A 328 -6.37 -36.58 2.31
C HIS A 328 -6.63 -37.92 1.59
N LYS A 329 -7.00 -38.98 2.31
CA LYS A 329 -7.27 -40.33 1.76
C LYS A 329 -6.10 -40.89 0.91
N ARG A 330 -4.87 -40.63 1.33
CA ARG A 330 -3.65 -41.16 0.72
C ARG A 330 -3.25 -42.47 1.38
N HIS A 331 -4.01 -43.52 1.09
CA HIS A 331 -3.89 -44.85 1.70
C HIS A 331 -2.50 -45.49 1.46
N ASP A 332 -1.91 -45.24 0.30
CA ASP A 332 -0.57 -45.65 -0.10
C ASP A 332 0.50 -45.15 0.86
N TRP A 333 0.46 -43.85 1.18
CA TRP A 333 1.37 -43.24 2.12
C TRP A 333 1.07 -43.64 3.57
N TYR A 334 -0.20 -43.68 3.96
CA TYR A 334 -0.59 -44.04 5.32
C TYR A 334 -0.06 -45.43 5.70
N LEU A 335 -0.30 -46.43 4.86
CA LEU A 335 0.15 -47.80 5.09
C LEU A 335 1.67 -47.91 5.06
N LYS A 336 2.31 -47.23 4.12
CA LYS A 336 3.78 -47.20 4.05
C LYS A 336 4.39 -46.66 5.34
N ILE A 337 3.87 -45.55 5.86
CA ILE A 337 4.35 -44.94 7.11
C ILE A 337 4.08 -45.85 8.32
N MET A 338 2.89 -46.46 8.38
CA MET A 338 2.52 -47.34 9.48
C MET A 338 3.40 -48.59 9.56
N LEU A 339 3.69 -49.20 8.41
CA LEU A 339 4.45 -50.44 8.30
C LEU A 339 5.96 -50.23 8.40
N GLU A 340 6.50 -49.15 7.83
CA GLU A 340 7.95 -48.89 7.80
C GLU A 340 8.44 -48.12 9.03
N ASP A 341 7.74 -47.05 9.42
CA ASP A 341 8.22 -46.14 10.48
C ASP A 341 7.70 -46.54 11.87
N LYS A 342 6.37 -46.73 12.02
CA LYS A 342 5.78 -47.13 13.31
C LYS A 342 5.91 -48.62 13.62
N LYS A 343 5.99 -49.46 12.57
CA LYS A 343 5.95 -50.92 12.68
C LYS A 343 4.72 -51.44 13.45
N ASP A 344 3.61 -50.70 13.38
CA ASP A 344 2.34 -51.12 13.98
C ASP A 344 1.52 -51.89 12.95
N TYR A 345 1.81 -53.18 12.87
CA TYR A 345 1.19 -54.08 11.89
C TYR A 345 -0.29 -54.34 12.16
N ARG A 346 -0.73 -54.22 13.43
CA ARG A 346 -2.13 -54.43 13.79
C ARG A 346 -2.99 -53.27 13.34
N GLN A 347 -2.60 -52.02 13.65
CA GLN A 347 -3.32 -50.85 13.15
C GLN A 347 -3.29 -50.75 11.63
N ALA A 348 -2.19 -51.15 10.99
CA ALA A 348 -2.14 -51.21 9.53
C ALA A 348 -3.16 -52.19 8.95
N LEU A 349 -3.33 -53.37 9.56
CA LEU A 349 -4.32 -54.36 9.13
C LEU A 349 -5.75 -53.89 9.39
N GLU A 350 -6.03 -53.32 10.57
CA GLU A 350 -7.34 -52.71 10.88
C GLU A 350 -7.69 -51.61 9.88
N TYR A 351 -6.73 -50.75 9.54
CA TYR A 351 -6.96 -49.71 8.54
C TYR A 351 -7.26 -50.29 7.15
N ILE A 352 -6.57 -51.35 6.71
CA ILE A 352 -6.87 -52.03 5.43
C ILE A 352 -8.28 -52.65 5.47
N ALA A 353 -8.68 -53.20 6.61
CA ALA A 353 -9.99 -53.81 6.78
C ALA A 353 -11.16 -52.81 6.68
N ASP A 354 -10.90 -51.55 7.02
CA ASP A 354 -11.88 -50.46 6.91
C ASP A 354 -11.96 -49.84 5.49
N LEU A 355 -11.06 -50.22 4.56
CA LEU A 355 -11.08 -49.74 3.18
C LEU A 355 -12.12 -50.46 2.30
N GLU A 356 -12.46 -49.85 1.16
CA GLU A 356 -13.26 -50.51 0.14
C GLU A 356 -12.53 -51.74 -0.43
N PHE A 357 -13.30 -52.74 -0.87
CA PHE A 357 -12.78 -54.05 -1.30
C PHE A 357 -11.61 -53.97 -2.30
N GLU A 358 -11.70 -53.12 -3.32
CA GLU A 358 -10.65 -52.98 -4.34
C GLU A 358 -9.32 -52.49 -3.74
N ASP A 359 -9.38 -51.51 -2.85
CA ASP A 359 -8.19 -50.99 -2.17
C ASP A 359 -7.66 -52.00 -1.16
N ALA A 360 -8.54 -52.65 -0.40
CA ALA A 360 -8.19 -53.68 0.56
C ALA A 360 -7.47 -54.87 -0.10
N ASP A 361 -8.00 -55.39 -1.22
CA ASP A 361 -7.36 -56.43 -2.03
C ASP A 361 -6.00 -55.99 -2.58
N ARG A 362 -5.92 -54.77 -3.14
CA ARG A 362 -4.66 -54.22 -3.67
C ARG A 362 -3.58 -54.13 -2.58
N TYR A 363 -3.92 -53.58 -1.42
CA TYR A 363 -2.95 -53.40 -0.33
C TYR A 363 -2.62 -54.71 0.38
N MET A 364 -3.56 -55.66 0.47
CA MET A 364 -3.27 -56.98 1.01
C MET A 364 -2.36 -57.79 0.07
N LYS A 365 -2.48 -57.65 -1.25
CA LYS A 365 -1.49 -58.19 -2.21
C LYS A 365 -0.11 -57.56 -2.04
N MET A 366 -0.03 -56.25 -1.81
CA MET A 366 1.24 -55.53 -1.70
C MET A 366 1.97 -55.80 -0.37
N TYR A 367 1.24 -55.76 0.76
CA TYR A 367 1.81 -55.80 2.11
C TYR A 367 1.52 -57.10 2.88
N GLY A 368 0.65 -57.97 2.36
CA GLY A 368 0.16 -59.16 3.06
C GLY A 368 1.25 -60.10 3.55
N HIS A 369 2.35 -60.27 2.79
CA HIS A 369 3.48 -61.09 3.25
C HIS A 369 4.08 -60.57 4.57
N ARG A 370 4.22 -59.25 4.75
CA ARG A 370 4.73 -58.65 5.99
C ARG A 370 3.71 -58.76 7.11
N LEU A 371 2.43 -58.52 6.81
CA LEU A 371 1.35 -58.61 7.78
C LEU A 371 1.19 -60.03 8.32
N ILE A 372 1.26 -61.06 7.47
CA ILE A 372 1.22 -62.47 7.89
C ILE A 372 2.43 -62.83 8.75
N GLN A 373 3.62 -62.31 8.44
CA GLN A 373 4.83 -62.59 9.23
C GLN A 373 4.75 -62.04 10.65
N HIS A 374 4.17 -60.85 10.82
CA HIS A 374 4.11 -60.18 12.13
C HIS A 374 2.81 -60.42 12.89
N VAL A 375 1.69 -60.63 12.18
CA VAL A 375 0.35 -60.78 12.73
C VAL A 375 -0.42 -61.90 11.99
N PRO A 376 0.01 -63.18 12.13
CA PRO A 376 -0.45 -64.28 11.28
C PRO A 376 -1.93 -64.62 11.45
N GLU A 377 -2.43 -64.68 12.70
CA GLU A 377 -3.80 -65.09 12.98
C GLU A 377 -4.83 -64.09 12.45
N GLU A 378 -4.63 -62.81 12.79
CA GLU A 378 -5.52 -61.71 12.40
C GLU A 378 -5.48 -61.51 10.87
N SER A 379 -4.29 -61.54 10.25
CA SER A 379 -4.12 -61.42 8.79
C SER A 379 -4.77 -62.57 8.03
N THR A 380 -4.65 -63.82 8.52
CA THR A 380 -5.26 -64.99 7.89
C THR A 380 -6.78 -64.95 8.01
N LYS A 381 -7.30 -64.47 9.15
CA LYS A 381 -8.74 -64.27 9.35
C LYS A 381 -9.28 -63.22 8.37
N PHE A 382 -8.58 -62.10 8.23
CA PHE A 382 -8.97 -61.05 7.28
C PHE A 382 -8.95 -61.55 5.82
N LEU A 383 -7.90 -62.28 5.42
CA LEU A 383 -7.83 -62.89 4.08
C LEU A 383 -9.00 -63.83 3.78
N LYS A 384 -9.45 -64.61 4.77
CA LYS A 384 -10.63 -65.47 4.60
C LYS A 384 -11.87 -64.64 4.30
N THR A 385 -12.08 -63.56 5.05
CA THR A 385 -13.21 -62.64 4.83
C THR A 385 -13.13 -62.00 3.44
N LEU A 386 -11.95 -61.53 3.05
CA LEU A 386 -11.71 -60.87 1.76
C LEU A 386 -11.86 -61.80 0.54
N CYS A 387 -11.86 -63.12 0.74
CA CYS A 387 -12.12 -64.11 -0.31
C CYS A 387 -13.57 -64.61 -0.31
N THR A 388 -14.40 -64.16 0.64
CA THR A 388 -15.81 -64.58 0.79
C THR A 388 -16.83 -63.48 0.53
N ASP A 389 -16.41 -62.21 0.58
CA ASP A 389 -17.10 -61.08 -0.04
C ASP A 389 -16.75 -61.00 -1.53
#